data_AF-A0A6I1NHW3-F1
#
_entry.id   AF-A0A6I1NHW3-F1
#
_cell.length_a   1.000
_cell.length_b   1.000
_cell.length_c   1.000
_cell.angle_alpha   90.00
_cell.angle_beta   90.00
_cell.angle_gamma   90.00
#
_symmetry.space_group_name_H-M   'P 1'
#
loop_
_entity.id
_entity.type
_entity.pdbx_description
1 polymer ?
#
loop_
_entity_poly.entity_id
_entity_poly.type
_entity_poly.pdbx_seq_one_letter_code
_entity_poly.pdbx_strand_id
1 'polypeptide(L)'
;MRRIVSLKDAKGKTIGFRPMIQQGRGANRRTHSEVFRITPKVNAAMAMAMAQRWRDEKEIELGINSGQISSKSASRFVPGISLVVSGKAPFRACWKWSSAGYPTVTRYIGKKMGFESSYRELVKRICELIGREPPASIATPIPNPVQYASLLSMGVGELPDRRSAPREWTAS
;
A
#
# COMPACT_ATOMS: atom_id res chain seq x y z
N MET A 1 1.55 -3.36 15.71
CA MET A 1 1.94 -4.11 14.49
C MET A 1 0.85 -5.13 14.20
N ARG A 2 0.42 -5.27 12.94
CA ARG A 2 -0.68 -6.15 12.53
C ARG A 2 -0.17 -7.04 11.40
N ARG A 3 -0.29 -8.36 11.50
CA ARG A 3 0.11 -9.28 10.42
C ARG A 3 -0.66 -10.59 10.48
N ILE A 4 -0.84 -11.24 9.33
CA ILE A 4 -1.21 -12.65 9.25
C ILE A 4 -0.04 -13.37 8.61
N VAL A 5 0.52 -14.36 9.29
CA VAL A 5 1.69 -15.12 8.83
C VAL A 5 1.25 -16.50 8.38
N SER A 6 1.68 -16.92 7.19
CA SER A 6 1.50 -18.30 6.75
C SER A 6 2.40 -19.23 7.56
N LEU A 7 1.81 -20.23 8.20
CA LEU A 7 2.53 -21.32 8.85
C LEU A 7 2.89 -22.34 7.78
N LYS A 8 4.17 -22.73 7.72
CA LYS A 8 4.68 -23.72 6.77
C LYS A 8 5.16 -24.97 7.50
N ASP A 9 5.00 -26.11 6.88
CA ASP A 9 5.66 -27.36 7.32
C ASP A 9 7.15 -27.36 6.94
N ALA A 10 7.86 -28.42 7.33
CA ALA A 10 9.27 -28.61 7.01
C ALA A 10 9.55 -28.68 5.50
N LYS A 11 8.53 -28.94 4.67
CA LYS A 11 8.62 -28.99 3.20
C LYS A 11 8.23 -27.66 2.54
N GLY A 12 7.94 -26.63 3.33
CA GLY A 12 7.55 -25.31 2.84
C GLY A 12 6.08 -25.17 2.42
N LYS A 13 5.26 -26.20 2.61
CA LYS A 13 3.81 -26.16 2.31
C LYS A 13 3.07 -25.40 3.40
N THR A 14 2.16 -24.52 3.00
CA THR A 14 1.30 -23.80 3.95
C THR A 14 0.37 -24.78 4.66
N ILE A 15 0.44 -24.80 5.99
CA ILE A 15 -0.39 -25.64 6.88
C ILE A 15 -1.37 -24.81 7.73
N GLY A 16 -1.34 -23.49 7.61
CA GLY A 16 -2.25 -22.62 8.35
C GLY A 16 -1.84 -21.16 8.30
N PHE A 17 -2.58 -20.34 9.03
CA PHE A 17 -2.39 -18.91 9.14
C PHE A 17 -2.43 -18.47 10.60
N ARG A 18 -1.52 -17.56 10.98
CA ARG A 18 -1.44 -16.98 12.32
C ARG A 18 -1.61 -15.46 12.24
N PRO A 19 -2.81 -14.92 12.52
CA PRO A 19 -2.98 -13.50 12.78
C PRO A 19 -2.25 -13.10 14.07
N MET A 20 -1.71 -11.89 14.08
CA MET A 20 -0.98 -11.32 15.20
C MET A 20 -1.21 -9.81 15.27
N ILE A 21 -1.61 -9.35 16.45
CA ILE A 21 -1.77 -7.94 16.81
C ILE A 21 -0.85 -7.65 17.98
N GLN A 22 0.04 -6.67 17.81
CA GLN A 22 0.94 -6.21 18.85
C GLN A 22 0.62 -4.76 19.20
N GLN A 23 0.30 -4.52 20.48
CA GLN A 23 0.05 -3.21 21.07
C GLN A 23 1.15 -2.82 22.07
N GLY A 24 1.34 -1.52 22.27
CA GLY A 24 2.35 -0.98 23.18
C GLY A 24 3.80 -1.06 22.66
N ARG A 25 4.74 -0.59 23.50
CA ARG A 25 6.20 -0.60 23.28
C ARG A 25 6.90 -0.97 24.59
N GLY A 26 8.12 -1.52 24.48
CA GLY A 26 8.95 -1.86 25.65
C GLY A 26 8.27 -2.87 26.58
N ALA A 27 8.32 -2.60 27.88
CA ALA A 27 7.73 -3.45 28.93
C ALA A 27 6.20 -3.54 28.85
N ASN A 28 5.53 -2.55 28.25
CA ASN A 28 4.07 -2.52 28.10
C ASN A 28 3.60 -3.19 26.79
N ARG A 29 4.47 -3.96 26.13
CA ARG A 29 4.14 -4.64 24.87
C ARG A 29 3.24 -5.85 25.14
N ARG A 30 2.03 -5.83 24.58
CA ARG A 30 1.10 -6.98 24.57
C ARG A 30 0.97 -7.54 23.15
N THR A 31 0.98 -8.87 23.03
CA THR A 31 0.84 -9.57 21.75
C THR A 31 -0.35 -10.50 21.82
N HIS A 32 -1.28 -10.35 20.88
CA HIS A 32 -2.44 -11.21 20.70
C HIS A 32 -2.24 -12.00 19.41
N SER A 33 -2.45 -13.32 19.46
CA SER A 33 -2.38 -14.16 18.27
C SER A 33 -3.18 -15.44 18.44
N GLU A 34 -3.72 -15.93 17.34
CA GLU A 34 -4.41 -17.23 17.26
C GLU A 34 -3.92 -18.00 16.03
N VAL A 35 -4.17 -19.31 15.96
CA VAL A 35 -3.70 -20.18 14.87
C VAL A 35 -4.88 -20.88 14.20
N PHE A 36 -5.00 -20.67 12.89
CA PHE A 36 -6.02 -21.30 12.04
C PHE A 36 -5.35 -22.29 11.09
N ARG A 37 -5.48 -23.59 11.38
CA ARG A 37 -4.84 -24.65 10.58
C ARG A 37 -5.69 -25.06 9.38
N ILE A 38 -5.01 -25.40 8.30
CA ILE A 38 -5.63 -26.08 7.16
C ILE A 38 -5.85 -27.53 7.58
N THR A 39 -7.09 -28.00 7.46
CA THR A 39 -7.51 -29.37 7.82
C THR A 39 -8.34 -29.94 6.68
N PRO A 40 -8.67 -31.25 6.67
CA PRO A 40 -9.54 -31.82 5.63
C PRO A 40 -10.90 -31.12 5.50
N LYS A 41 -11.42 -30.52 6.58
CA LYS A 41 -12.68 -29.77 6.59
C LYS A 41 -12.50 -28.27 6.35
N VAL A 42 -11.27 -27.75 6.46
CA VAL A 42 -10.95 -26.32 6.36
C VAL A 42 -9.83 -26.11 5.34
N ASN A 43 -10.20 -25.70 4.13
CA ASN A 43 -9.24 -25.40 3.08
C ASN A 43 -8.46 -24.10 3.35
N ALA A 44 -7.45 -23.81 2.53
CA ALA A 44 -6.58 -22.64 2.70
C ALA A 44 -7.33 -21.31 2.67
N ALA A 45 -8.32 -21.16 1.78
CA ALA A 45 -9.11 -19.94 1.69
C ALA A 45 -9.94 -19.73 2.97
N MET A 46 -10.57 -20.79 3.47
CA MET A 46 -11.38 -20.73 4.68
C MET A 46 -10.53 -20.48 5.94
N ALA A 47 -9.37 -21.12 6.07
CA ALA A 47 -8.43 -20.84 7.16
C ALA A 47 -7.93 -19.38 7.14
N MET A 48 -7.71 -18.81 5.95
CA MET A 48 -7.35 -17.41 5.80
C MET A 48 -8.52 -16.48 6.16
N ALA A 49 -9.75 -16.81 5.76
CA ALA A 49 -10.94 -16.05 6.10
C ALA A 49 -11.20 -16.03 7.62
N MET A 50 -11.05 -17.18 8.29
CA MET A 50 -11.14 -17.28 9.76
C MET A 50 -10.05 -16.42 10.44
N ALA A 51 -8.81 -16.47 9.94
CA ALA A 51 -7.72 -15.64 10.44
C ALA A 51 -7.96 -14.13 10.25
N GLN A 52 -8.58 -13.73 9.15
CA GLN A 52 -8.96 -12.33 8.89
C GLN A 52 -10.09 -11.90 9.83
N ARG A 53 -11.14 -12.71 9.95
CA ARG A 53 -12.28 -12.44 10.83
C ARG A 53 -11.85 -12.29 12.28
N TRP A 54 -11.06 -13.23 12.78
CA TRP A 54 -10.50 -13.14 14.14
C TRP A 54 -9.70 -11.86 14.34
N ARG A 55 -8.87 -11.48 13.37
CA ARG A 55 -8.09 -10.25 13.46
C ARG A 55 -9.02 -9.04 13.56
N ASP A 56 -10.04 -8.99 12.73
CA ASP A 56 -10.95 -7.84 12.66
C ASP A 56 -11.78 -7.72 13.95
N GLU A 57 -12.29 -8.84 14.47
CA GLU A 57 -12.97 -8.93 15.78
C GLU A 57 -12.04 -8.50 16.92
N LYS A 58 -10.79 -8.99 16.93
CA LYS A 58 -9.80 -8.63 17.94
C LYS A 58 -9.35 -7.17 17.83
N GLU A 59 -9.34 -6.59 16.64
CA GLU A 59 -9.08 -5.16 16.44
C GLU A 59 -10.20 -4.32 17.06
N ILE A 60 -11.47 -4.70 16.85
CA ILE A 60 -12.63 -4.04 17.46
C ILE A 60 -12.56 -4.14 18.99
N GLU A 61 -12.31 -5.33 19.54
CA GLU A 61 -12.19 -5.54 20.99
C GLU A 61 -11.09 -4.66 21.61
N LEU A 62 -9.98 -4.49 20.90
CA LEU A 62 -8.84 -3.69 21.35
C LEU A 62 -8.99 -2.18 21.08
N GLY A 63 -10.18 -1.72 20.65
CA GLY A 63 -10.46 -0.31 20.34
C GLY A 63 -9.66 0.23 19.16
N ILE A 64 -9.24 -0.65 18.24
CA ILE A 64 -8.43 -0.30 17.09
C ILE A 64 -9.36 -0.05 15.90
N ASN A 65 -9.47 1.22 15.44
CA ASN A 65 -10.27 1.53 14.26
C ASN A 65 -9.81 0.72 13.02
N SER A 66 -10.77 -0.02 12.45
CA SER A 66 -10.68 -0.70 11.16
C SER A 66 -10.26 0.32 10.09
N GLY A 67 -9.12 0.10 9.43
CA GLY A 67 -8.62 1.03 8.41
C GLY A 67 -7.44 1.92 8.84
N GLN A 68 -7.02 1.91 10.12
CA GLN A 68 -5.66 2.37 10.47
C GLN A 68 -4.62 1.31 10.07
N ILE A 69 -4.53 1.07 8.77
CA ILE A 69 -3.38 0.50 8.09
C ILE A 69 -2.17 1.27 8.62
N SER A 70 -1.44 0.67 9.56
CA SER A 70 -0.20 1.26 10.06
C SER A 70 0.67 1.64 8.87
N SER A 71 1.52 2.66 8.99
CA SER A 71 2.51 3.01 7.96
C SER A 71 3.37 1.82 7.48
N LYS A 72 3.39 0.67 8.19
CA LYS A 72 4.01 -0.58 7.76
C LYS A 72 3.20 -1.44 6.78
N SER A 73 1.90 -1.20 6.66
CA SER A 73 1.04 -1.80 5.64
C SER A 73 1.01 -1.00 4.34
N ALA A 74 1.82 0.06 4.23
CA ALA A 74 2.29 0.60 2.94
C ALA A 74 3.07 -0.42 2.09
N SER A 75 3.30 -1.64 2.61
CA SER A 75 3.86 -2.77 1.88
C SER A 75 2.79 -3.71 1.28
N ARG A 76 1.50 -3.51 1.55
CA ARG A 76 0.45 -4.15 0.74
C ARG A 76 0.48 -3.46 -0.62
N PHE A 77 1.03 -4.18 -1.60
CA PHE A 77 0.85 -3.88 -3.00
C PHE A 77 -0.64 -3.72 -3.28
N VAL A 78 -1.08 -2.48 -3.46
CA VAL A 78 -2.33 -2.19 -4.15
C VAL A 78 -1.97 -2.32 -5.62
N PRO A 79 -2.57 -3.25 -6.39
CA PRO A 79 -2.38 -3.26 -7.83
C PRO A 79 -2.78 -1.88 -8.38
N GLY A 80 -1.84 -1.21 -9.04
CA GLY A 80 -2.03 0.17 -9.48
C GLY A 80 -0.79 1.05 -9.37
N ILE A 81 -0.99 2.33 -9.68
CA ILE A 81 0.06 3.36 -9.62
C ILE A 81 0.06 4.00 -8.23
N SER A 82 1.22 4.10 -7.61
CA SER A 82 1.43 4.70 -6.29
C SER A 82 2.49 5.80 -6.35
N LEU A 83 2.22 6.91 -5.67
CA LEU A 83 3.20 7.95 -5.40
C LEU A 83 4.00 7.61 -4.14
N VAL A 84 5.30 7.44 -4.27
CA VAL A 84 6.22 7.18 -3.16
C VAL A 84 7.07 8.43 -2.94
N VAL A 85 7.03 8.99 -1.73
CA VAL A 85 7.86 10.12 -1.32
C VAL A 85 8.61 9.75 -0.05
N SER A 86 9.94 9.75 -0.11
CA SER A 86 10.79 9.51 1.07
C SER A 86 10.69 10.70 2.01
N GLY A 87 10.38 10.44 3.29
CA GLY A 87 10.39 11.46 4.34
C GLY A 87 11.78 11.75 4.93
N LYS A 88 12.84 11.12 4.42
CA LYS A 88 14.23 11.33 4.88
C LYS A 88 15.14 11.69 3.71
N ALA A 89 16.10 12.56 3.99
CA ALA A 89 17.17 12.91 3.07
C ALA A 89 18.00 11.67 2.65
N PRO A 90 18.49 11.58 1.41
CA PRO A 90 18.20 12.48 0.29
C PRO A 90 16.77 12.24 -0.18
N PHE A 91 15.89 13.23 -0.04
CA PHE A 91 14.47 13.09 -0.37
C PHE A 91 14.34 12.57 -1.80
N ARG A 92 13.63 11.45 -1.98
CA ARG A 92 13.42 10.79 -3.26
C ARG A 92 11.93 10.62 -3.47
N ALA A 93 11.46 10.96 -4.65
CA ALA A 93 10.08 10.76 -5.05
C ALA A 93 10.06 9.89 -6.32
N CYS A 94 9.10 8.98 -6.40
CA CYS A 94 8.87 8.19 -7.60
C CYS A 94 7.42 7.79 -7.74
N TRP A 95 7.00 7.62 -8.99
CA TRP A 95 5.83 6.84 -9.33
C TRP A 95 6.20 5.38 -9.44
N LYS A 96 5.39 4.51 -8.85
CA LYS A 96 5.60 3.08 -8.87
C LYS A 96 4.31 2.39 -9.28
N TRP A 97 4.38 1.56 -10.31
CA TRP A 97 3.29 0.68 -10.68
C TRP A 97 3.68 -0.77 -10.44
N SER A 98 2.72 -1.53 -9.95
CA SER A 98 2.82 -2.96 -9.90
C SER A 98 1.48 -3.62 -10.06
N SER A 99 1.50 -4.75 -10.77
CA SER A 99 0.38 -5.64 -10.97
C SER A 99 0.88 -7.08 -10.93
N ALA A 100 0.01 -8.01 -10.54
CA ALA A 100 0.34 -9.43 -10.57
C ALA A 100 0.62 -9.87 -12.02
N GLY A 101 1.66 -10.68 -12.23
CA GLY A 101 2.03 -11.18 -13.55
C GLY A 101 2.88 -10.22 -14.41
N TYR A 102 3.19 -9.01 -13.91
CA TYR A 102 3.99 -8.02 -14.65
C TYR A 102 5.18 -7.51 -13.82
N PRO A 103 6.30 -7.14 -14.46
CA PRO A 103 7.41 -6.51 -13.76
C PRO A 103 6.99 -5.15 -13.19
N THR A 104 7.58 -4.80 -12.04
CA THR A 104 7.33 -3.50 -11.41
C THR A 104 7.93 -2.38 -12.26
N VAL A 105 7.14 -1.36 -12.57
CA VAL A 105 7.59 -0.17 -13.30
C VAL A 105 7.78 0.97 -12.30
N THR A 106 8.94 1.63 -12.35
CA THR A 106 9.26 2.76 -11.46
C THR A 106 9.75 3.94 -12.30
N ARG A 107 9.23 5.14 -12.02
CA ARG A 107 9.70 6.39 -12.62
C ARG A 107 10.02 7.40 -11.53
N TYR A 108 11.28 7.83 -11.45
CA TYR A 108 11.71 8.80 -10.45
C TYR A 108 11.28 10.22 -10.85
N ILE A 109 10.87 10.99 -9.85
CA ILE A 109 10.54 12.41 -9.97
C ILE A 109 11.78 13.19 -9.55
N GLY A 110 12.24 14.10 -10.40
CA GLY A 110 13.45 14.88 -10.16
C GLY A 110 13.33 16.30 -10.67
N LYS A 111 14.32 17.14 -10.41
CA LYS A 111 14.28 18.55 -10.81
C LYS A 111 14.12 18.77 -12.33
N LYS A 112 14.67 17.85 -13.14
CA LYS A 112 14.58 17.91 -14.62
C LYS A 112 13.30 17.30 -15.18
N MET A 113 12.57 16.51 -14.38
CA MET A 113 11.40 15.75 -14.81
C MET A 113 10.33 15.88 -13.74
N GLY A 114 9.40 16.80 -14.00
CA GLY A 114 8.38 17.23 -13.05
C GLY A 114 7.38 16.13 -12.69
N PHE A 115 6.49 16.48 -11.77
CA PHE A 115 5.52 15.57 -11.18
C PHE A 115 4.58 14.95 -12.22
N GLU A 116 4.02 15.78 -13.12
CA GLU A 116 3.09 15.36 -14.17
C GLU A 116 3.81 14.62 -15.31
N SER A 117 4.93 15.16 -15.79
CA SER A 117 5.73 14.55 -16.85
C SER A 117 6.18 13.13 -16.50
N SER A 118 6.68 12.93 -15.27
CA SER A 118 7.08 11.60 -14.79
C SER A 118 5.89 10.63 -14.64
N TYR A 119 4.68 11.13 -14.33
CA TYR A 119 3.47 10.31 -14.28
C TYR A 119 3.04 9.87 -15.68
N ARG A 120 3.01 10.80 -16.64
CA ARG A 120 2.63 10.51 -18.03
C ARG A 120 3.54 9.46 -18.66
N GLU A 121 4.85 9.57 -18.47
CA GLU A 121 5.80 8.55 -18.95
C GLU A 121 5.61 7.19 -18.29
N LEU A 122 5.30 7.16 -16.99
CA LEU A 122 4.97 5.91 -16.30
C LEU A 122 3.76 5.25 -16.95
N VAL A 123 2.67 6.00 -17.17
CA VAL A 123 1.44 5.49 -17.78
C VAL A 123 1.71 4.94 -19.18
N LYS A 124 2.46 5.67 -20.03
CA LYS A 124 2.87 5.19 -21.35
C LYS A 124 3.61 3.85 -21.28
N ARG A 125 4.59 3.74 -20.38
CA ARG A 125 5.37 2.51 -20.21
C ARG A 125 4.54 1.35 -19.68
N ILE A 126 3.54 1.61 -18.85
CA ILE A 126 2.57 0.60 -18.40
C ILE A 126 1.73 0.13 -19.59
N CYS A 127 1.19 1.06 -20.39
CA CYS A 127 0.40 0.77 -21.59
C CYS A 127 1.18 -0.08 -22.60
N GLU A 128 2.43 0.28 -22.90
CA GLU A 128 3.33 -0.50 -23.76
C GLU A 128 3.50 -1.94 -23.22
N LEU A 129 3.71 -2.07 -21.91
CA LEU A 129 3.96 -3.36 -21.26
C LEU A 129 2.73 -4.27 -21.21
N ILE A 130 1.53 -3.70 -21.14
CA ILE A 130 0.27 -4.45 -21.18
C ILE A 130 -0.30 -4.57 -22.60
N GLY A 131 0.38 -4.05 -23.62
CA GLY A 131 -0.07 -4.08 -25.01
C GLY A 131 -1.33 -3.27 -25.28
N ARG A 132 -1.51 -2.13 -24.60
CA ARG A 132 -2.64 -1.21 -24.81
C ARG A 132 -2.16 0.14 -25.29
N GLU A 133 -3.03 0.86 -26.01
CA GLU A 133 -2.76 2.24 -26.36
C GLU A 133 -2.82 3.15 -25.12
N PRO A 134 -1.94 4.16 -25.03
CA PRO A 134 -2.01 5.17 -23.98
C PRO A 134 -3.27 6.03 -24.18
N PRO A 135 -3.98 6.40 -23.08
CA PRO A 135 -5.15 7.25 -23.20
C PRO A 135 -4.77 8.65 -23.72
N ALA A 136 -5.64 9.25 -24.52
CA ALA A 136 -5.43 10.57 -25.12
C ALA A 136 -5.24 11.68 -24.07
N SER A 137 -5.86 11.54 -22.91
CA SER A 137 -5.68 12.42 -21.75
C SER A 137 -5.29 11.60 -20.53
N ILE A 138 -4.21 11.99 -19.87
CA ILE A 138 -3.70 11.38 -18.64
C ILE A 138 -3.85 12.41 -17.53
N ALA A 139 -4.85 12.24 -16.67
CA ALA A 139 -5.02 13.05 -15.48
C ALA A 139 -4.06 12.61 -14.38
N THR A 140 -3.22 13.52 -13.90
CA THR A 140 -2.28 13.24 -12.82
C THR A 140 -2.98 13.32 -11.46
N PRO A 141 -2.84 12.31 -10.59
CA PRO A 141 -3.51 12.33 -9.29
C PRO A 141 -2.90 13.39 -8.36
N ILE A 142 -3.74 13.95 -7.50
CA ILE A 142 -3.34 15.01 -6.58
C ILE A 142 -2.62 14.39 -5.36
N PRO A 143 -1.38 14.81 -5.03
CA PRO A 143 -0.70 14.35 -3.83
C PRO A 143 -1.47 14.69 -2.57
N ASN A 144 -1.38 13.81 -1.55
CA ASN A 144 -1.88 14.15 -0.24
C ASN A 144 -1.06 15.30 0.40
N PRO A 145 -1.54 15.96 1.47
CA PRO A 145 -0.88 17.14 2.02
C PRO A 145 0.58 16.94 2.42
N VAL A 146 0.92 15.78 2.99
CA VAL A 146 2.26 15.47 3.47
C VAL A 146 3.21 15.22 2.29
N GLN A 147 2.75 14.49 1.28
CA GLN A 147 3.49 14.25 0.05
C GLN A 147 3.72 15.56 -0.71
N TYR A 148 2.69 16.41 -0.80
CA TYR A 148 2.77 17.71 -1.46
C TYR A 148 3.82 18.62 -0.83
N ALA A 149 3.80 18.79 0.50
CA ALA A 149 4.78 19.60 1.22
C ALA A 149 6.22 19.06 1.03
N SER A 150 6.37 17.73 0.98
CA SER A 150 7.66 17.09 0.75
C SER A 150 8.17 17.33 -0.68
N LEU A 151 7.29 17.21 -1.69
CA LEU A 151 7.63 17.48 -3.09
C LEU A 151 7.99 18.95 -3.34
N LEU A 152 7.27 19.88 -2.69
CA LEU A 152 7.62 21.31 -2.70
C LEU A 152 9.02 21.54 -2.11
N SER A 153 9.30 20.92 -0.95
CA SER A 153 10.62 21.02 -0.31
C SER A 153 11.75 20.45 -1.16
N MET A 154 11.44 19.50 -2.05
CA MET A 154 12.39 18.93 -3.01
C MET A 154 12.63 19.83 -4.25
N GLY A 155 11.84 20.90 -4.43
CA GLY A 155 11.86 21.73 -5.62
C GLY A 155 11.36 21.01 -6.87
N VAL A 156 10.38 20.11 -6.72
CA VAL A 156 9.72 19.43 -7.85
C VAL A 156 8.76 20.41 -8.54
N GLY A 157 8.90 20.55 -9.86
CA GLY A 157 7.97 21.33 -10.70
C GLY A 157 6.72 20.54 -11.12
N GLU A 158 5.79 21.22 -11.79
CA GLU A 158 4.53 20.64 -12.32
C GLU A 158 3.62 20.04 -11.24
N LEU A 159 3.72 20.54 -9.99
CA LEU A 159 2.81 20.11 -8.94
C LEU A 159 1.42 20.68 -9.20
N PRO A 160 0.35 19.88 -9.06
CA PRO A 160 -1.01 20.35 -9.28
C PRO A 160 -1.36 21.43 -8.27
N ASP A 161 -2.16 22.42 -8.70
CA ASP A 161 -2.76 23.38 -7.77
C ASP A 161 -3.78 22.66 -6.89
N ARG A 162 -3.53 22.66 -5.58
CA ARG A 162 -4.41 22.01 -4.60
C ARG A 162 -5.69 22.79 -4.34
N ARG A 163 -5.77 24.06 -4.75
CA ARG A 163 -6.97 24.90 -4.58
C ARG A 163 -8.03 24.62 -5.64
N SER A 164 -7.64 24.03 -6.77
CA SER A 164 -8.52 23.64 -7.88
C SER A 164 -9.01 22.19 -7.80
N ALA A 165 -8.63 21.44 -6.76
CA ALA A 165 -9.16 20.11 -6.48
C ALA A 165 -10.62 20.19 -5.97
N PRO A 166 -11.58 19.43 -6.53
CA PRO A 166 -12.91 19.32 -5.94
C PRO A 166 -12.76 18.76 -4.52
N ARG A 167 -13.30 19.49 -3.53
CA ARG A 167 -13.41 19.03 -2.16
C ARG A 167 -14.51 17.96 -2.10
N GLU A 168 -14.23 16.74 -2.53
CA GLU A 168 -15.10 15.62 -2.20
C GLU A 168 -14.89 15.27 -0.72
N TRP A 169 -15.64 15.98 0.13
CA TRP A 169 -16.00 15.52 1.46
C TRP A 169 -17.06 14.43 1.28
N THR A 170 -16.68 13.17 1.41
CA THR A 170 -17.66 12.10 1.66
C THR A 170 -17.61 11.76 3.15
N ALA A 171 -18.45 12.48 3.90
CA ALA A 171 -19.03 11.97 5.13
C ALA A 171 -20.52 11.74 4.83
N SER A 172 -20.86 10.50 4.48
CA SER A 172 -22.22 9.94 4.49
C SER A 172 -22.12 8.48 4.89
#